data_AF-A0A6J2QY38-F1
#
_entry.id   AF-A0A6J2QY38-F1
#
_cell.length_a   1.000
_cell.length_b   1.000
_cell.length_c   1.000
_cell.angle_alpha   90.00
_cell.angle_beta   90.00
_cell.angle_gamma   90.00
#
_symmetry.space_group_name_H-M   'P 1'
#
loop_
_entity.id
_entity.type
_entity.pdbx_description
1 polymer ?
#
loop_
_entity_poly.entity_id
_entity_poly.type
_entity_poly.pdbx_seq_one_letter_code
_entity_poly.pdbx_strand_id
1 'polypeptide(L)'
;MDRQSTSVDVLLTNLIRGKLLPSARLWITTRPAAANQIPPECVDMVTEVRGFTDPQKEEYFRRRFRDEKQAGTIISHIKTSQSLHIMCHIPVFCWITATVLEDVLKTREGGELPKILTEMYIHFLVVQSKVKIVKYDGGAETDPHWSPESRKMIESLGKLAFEQLQKDNLIFYESDLTECGIDIRAASVYSGVFTQVFREERGLYQDKVFCFVHLSVQEFLAALHVHLTFITTGVDLLTEEQSTCQRLTAAAQKSAVQLFYQSAVDKALQSPNGQLDLFLRFFVGLSLQTNRDLLRGLLSQTGCCLLTNQETARYIKKKIEDTPCPEKSMNLKLCLNELNDR
;
A
#
# COMPACT_ATOMS: atom_id res chain seq x y z
N MET A 1 -49.26 -0.67 -0.87
CA MET A 1 -48.08 -0.91 -1.72
C MET A 1 -47.23 -1.93 -1.00
N ASP A 2 -47.18 -3.15 -1.51
CA ASP A 2 -46.37 -4.21 -0.91
C ASP A 2 -44.89 -3.90 -1.15
N ARG A 3 -44.12 -3.82 -0.07
CA ARG A 3 -42.66 -3.70 -0.14
C ARG A 3 -42.10 -5.09 -0.44
N GLN A 4 -41.68 -5.33 -1.67
CA GLN A 4 -40.83 -6.48 -1.98
C GLN A 4 -39.39 -6.17 -1.54
N SER A 5 -38.83 -7.00 -0.66
CA SER A 5 -37.40 -7.00 -0.38
C SER A 5 -36.66 -7.69 -1.53
N THR A 6 -35.52 -7.14 -1.91
CA THR A 6 -34.63 -7.70 -2.91
C THR A 6 -33.19 -7.41 -2.49
N SER A 7 -32.23 -8.17 -3.00
CA SER A 7 -30.81 -7.93 -2.74
C SER A 7 -30.29 -6.68 -3.47
N VAL A 8 -29.19 -6.13 -2.95
CA VAL A 8 -28.57 -4.89 -3.48
C VAL A 8 -28.04 -5.09 -4.90
N ASP A 9 -27.45 -6.24 -5.21
CA ASP A 9 -26.95 -6.58 -6.54
C ASP A 9 -28.07 -6.61 -7.58
N VAL A 10 -29.25 -7.13 -7.23
CA VAL A 10 -30.43 -7.12 -8.10
C VAL A 10 -30.95 -5.70 -8.29
N LEU A 11 -30.96 -4.87 -7.24
CA LEU A 11 -31.34 -3.46 -7.34
C LEU A 11 -30.41 -2.69 -8.29
N LEU A 12 -29.10 -2.79 -8.07
CA LEU A 12 -28.09 -2.12 -8.90
C LEU A 12 -28.15 -2.61 -10.35
N THR A 13 -28.31 -3.91 -10.57
CA THR A 13 -28.45 -4.48 -11.91
C THR A 13 -29.68 -3.94 -12.64
N ASN A 14 -30.82 -3.85 -11.95
CA ASN A 14 -32.05 -3.30 -12.55
C ASN A 14 -31.97 -1.79 -12.79
N LEU A 15 -31.25 -1.06 -11.93
CA LEU A 15 -30.98 0.37 -12.10
C LEU A 15 -30.08 0.61 -13.32
N ILE A 16 -28.96 -0.13 -13.44
CA ILE A 16 -28.03 -0.04 -14.58
C ILE A 16 -28.71 -0.41 -15.89
N ARG A 17 -29.59 -1.41 -15.88
CA ARG A 17 -30.39 -1.82 -17.05
C ARG A 17 -31.58 -0.90 -17.35
N GLY A 18 -31.81 0.16 -16.57
CA GLY A 18 -32.94 1.08 -16.74
C GLY A 18 -34.31 0.47 -16.44
N LYS A 19 -34.38 -0.73 -15.83
CA LYS A 19 -35.63 -1.35 -15.38
C LYS A 19 -36.20 -0.68 -14.13
N LEU A 20 -35.31 -0.11 -13.32
CA LEU A 20 -35.63 0.71 -12.16
C LEU A 20 -35.18 2.15 -12.44
N LEU A 21 -36.04 3.14 -12.15
CA LEU A 21 -35.76 4.56 -12.39
C LEU A 21 -35.22 4.87 -13.81
N PRO A 22 -36.00 4.59 -14.87
CA PRO A 22 -35.53 4.65 -16.26
C PRO A 22 -35.03 6.03 -16.71
N SER A 23 -35.47 7.11 -16.05
CA SER A 23 -35.05 8.48 -16.34
C SER A 23 -33.81 8.93 -15.56
N ALA A 24 -33.31 8.11 -14.63
CA ALA A 24 -32.12 8.43 -13.85
C ALA A 24 -30.86 8.33 -14.72
N ARG A 25 -29.91 9.23 -14.51
CA ARG A 25 -28.57 9.16 -15.11
C ARG A 25 -27.61 8.58 -14.10
N LEU A 26 -26.81 7.60 -14.52
CA LEU A 26 -25.86 6.92 -13.67
C LEU A 26 -24.44 7.30 -14.10
N TRP A 27 -23.63 7.70 -13.13
CA TRP A 27 -22.19 7.85 -13.32
C TRP A 27 -21.49 6.76 -12.51
N ILE A 28 -20.83 5.83 -13.20
CA ILE A 28 -20.17 4.68 -12.58
C ILE A 28 -18.66 4.85 -12.72
N THR A 29 -17.95 4.77 -11.61
CA THR A 29 -16.49 4.66 -11.59
C THR A 29 -16.11 3.21 -11.31
N THR A 30 -15.18 2.66 -12.09
CA THR A 30 -14.74 1.27 -11.95
C THR A 30 -13.30 1.10 -12.42
N ARG A 31 -12.62 0.05 -11.93
CA ARG A 31 -11.31 -0.36 -12.44
C ARG A 31 -11.47 -0.91 -13.86
N PRO A 32 -10.49 -0.74 -14.77
CA PRO A 32 -10.56 -1.29 -16.12
C PRO A 32 -10.90 -2.80 -16.15
N ALA A 33 -10.31 -3.58 -15.24
CA ALA A 33 -10.57 -5.01 -15.12
C ALA A 33 -12.03 -5.38 -14.79
N ALA A 34 -12.77 -4.48 -14.13
CA ALA A 34 -14.18 -4.70 -13.76
C ALA A 34 -15.16 -3.98 -14.69
N ALA A 35 -14.69 -3.12 -15.61
CA ALA A 35 -15.54 -2.41 -16.57
C ALA A 35 -16.33 -3.36 -17.47
N ASN A 36 -15.72 -4.49 -17.85
CA ASN A 36 -16.35 -5.51 -18.70
C ASN A 36 -17.51 -6.26 -18.02
N GLN A 37 -17.74 -6.07 -16.71
CA GLN A 37 -18.90 -6.61 -16.03
C GLN A 37 -20.19 -5.82 -16.32
N ILE A 38 -20.06 -4.58 -16.81
CA ILE A 38 -21.19 -3.75 -17.20
C ILE A 38 -21.53 -4.09 -18.67
N PRO A 39 -22.76 -4.52 -18.97
CA PRO A 39 -23.14 -4.82 -20.35
C PRO A 39 -22.95 -3.58 -21.26
N PRO A 40 -22.26 -3.69 -22.40
CA PRO A 40 -21.98 -2.56 -23.29
C PRO A 40 -23.24 -1.81 -23.73
N GLU A 41 -24.37 -2.52 -23.87
CA GLU A 41 -25.67 -1.95 -24.22
C GLU A 41 -26.24 -1.00 -23.13
N CYS A 42 -25.72 -1.05 -21.91
CA CYS A 42 -26.11 -0.18 -20.80
C CYS A 42 -25.19 1.05 -20.67
N VAL A 43 -24.25 1.28 -21.59
CA VAL A 43 -23.21 2.31 -21.47
C VAL A 43 -23.28 3.29 -22.63
N ASP A 44 -23.70 4.53 -22.33
CA ASP A 44 -23.75 5.61 -23.32
C ASP A 44 -22.38 6.26 -23.58
N MET A 45 -21.54 6.36 -22.54
CA MET A 45 -20.25 7.06 -22.59
C MET A 45 -19.23 6.39 -21.68
N VAL A 46 -17.99 6.27 -22.18
CA VAL A 46 -16.84 5.80 -21.41
C VAL A 46 -15.75 6.86 -21.43
N THR A 47 -15.28 7.23 -20.24
CA THR A 47 -14.13 8.14 -20.07
C THR A 47 -13.07 7.44 -19.23
N GLU A 48 -11.88 7.30 -19.80
CA GLU A 48 -10.73 6.72 -19.09
C GLU A 48 -9.97 7.82 -18.33
N VAL A 49 -9.87 7.69 -17.01
CA VAL A 49 -9.06 8.60 -16.18
C VAL A 49 -7.62 8.08 -16.16
N ARG A 50 -6.77 8.68 -17.00
CA ARG A 50 -5.38 8.23 -17.19
C ARG A 50 -4.37 8.81 -16.19
N GLY A 51 -4.73 9.77 -15.35
CA GLY A 51 -3.77 10.42 -14.43
C GLY A 51 -2.96 11.55 -15.07
N PHE A 52 -1.80 11.87 -14.51
CA PHE A 52 -0.96 13.01 -14.89
C PHE A 52 0.04 12.68 -16.00
N THR A 53 0.05 13.54 -17.02
CA THR A 53 1.12 13.64 -18.02
C THR A 53 2.38 14.24 -17.40
N ASP A 54 3.54 14.07 -18.05
CA ASP A 54 4.80 14.61 -17.52
C ASP A 54 4.77 16.13 -17.25
N PRO A 55 4.20 16.99 -18.13
CA PRO A 55 4.02 18.40 -17.80
C PRO A 55 3.15 18.64 -16.58
N GLN A 56 2.06 17.86 -16.41
CA GLN A 56 1.16 17.98 -15.25
C GLN A 56 1.83 17.52 -13.95
N LYS A 57 2.71 16.51 -14.00
CA LYS A 57 3.52 16.10 -12.85
C LYS A 57 4.38 17.28 -12.38
N GLU A 58 5.11 17.92 -13.31
CA GLU A 58 5.94 19.07 -12.96
C GLU A 58 5.12 20.25 -12.44
N GLU A 59 3.99 20.54 -13.08
CA GLU A 59 3.07 21.59 -12.64
C GLU A 59 2.57 21.33 -11.21
N TYR A 60 2.20 20.10 -10.90
CA TYR A 60 1.80 19.71 -9.54
C TYR A 60 2.89 20.06 -8.51
N PHE A 61 4.14 19.65 -8.77
CA PHE A 61 5.24 19.90 -7.82
C PHE A 61 5.61 21.39 -7.73
N ARG A 62 5.60 22.14 -8.84
CA ARG A 62 5.79 23.60 -8.80
C ARG A 62 4.69 24.30 -8.00
N ARG A 63 3.43 23.90 -8.16
CA ARG A 63 2.32 24.46 -7.37
C ARG A 63 2.41 24.08 -5.89
N ARG A 64 2.94 22.90 -5.57
CA ARG A 64 3.03 22.38 -4.20
C ARG A 64 4.18 22.99 -3.39
N PHE A 65 5.28 23.37 -4.05
CA PHE A 65 6.49 23.90 -3.41
C PHE A 65 6.74 25.35 -3.86
N ARG A 66 6.55 26.32 -2.96
CA ARG A 66 6.69 27.76 -3.27
C ARG A 66 8.13 28.18 -3.57
N ASP A 67 9.11 27.47 -3.02
CA ASP A 67 10.53 27.69 -3.30
C ASP A 67 10.90 27.00 -4.62
N GLU A 68 11.20 27.79 -5.65
CA GLU A 68 11.59 27.32 -6.99
C GLU A 68 12.82 26.40 -6.96
N LYS A 69 13.79 26.63 -6.06
CA LYS A 69 14.99 25.78 -5.94
C LYS A 69 14.63 24.42 -5.35
N GLN A 70 13.75 24.42 -4.34
CA GLN A 70 13.23 23.19 -3.75
C GLN A 70 12.40 22.40 -4.76
N ALA A 71 11.48 23.07 -5.46
CA ALA A 71 10.65 22.47 -6.50
C ALA A 71 11.51 21.87 -7.63
N GLY A 72 12.53 22.60 -8.10
CA GLY A 72 13.47 22.12 -9.11
C GLY A 72 14.24 20.88 -8.67
N THR A 73 14.69 20.84 -7.42
CA THR A 73 15.40 19.67 -6.85
C THR A 73 14.49 18.44 -6.81
N ILE A 74 13.25 18.60 -6.35
CA ILE A 74 12.25 17.52 -6.27
C ILE A 74 11.90 17.00 -7.66
N ILE A 75 11.62 17.90 -8.61
CA ILE A 75 11.29 17.51 -9.99
C ILE A 75 12.45 16.76 -10.63
N SER A 76 13.69 17.24 -10.44
CA SER A 76 14.89 16.57 -10.93
C SER A 76 15.03 15.16 -10.36
N HIS A 77 14.89 15.01 -9.04
CA HIS A 77 14.95 13.70 -8.36
C HIS A 77 13.88 12.73 -8.85
N ILE A 78 12.64 13.21 -9.04
CA ILE A 78 11.55 12.38 -9.55
C ILE A 78 11.84 11.92 -10.97
N LYS A 79 12.41 12.77 -11.83
CA LYS A 79 12.77 12.39 -13.21
C LYS A 79 13.92 11.39 -13.26
N THR A 80 14.89 11.46 -12.36
CA THR A 80 16.03 10.54 -12.33
C THR A 80 15.70 9.20 -11.67
N SER A 81 14.70 9.15 -10.77
CA SER A 81 14.16 7.89 -10.26
C SER A 81 13.03 7.36 -11.14
N GLN A 82 13.31 6.30 -11.90
CA GLN A 82 12.31 5.62 -12.74
C GLN A 82 11.07 5.20 -11.94
N SER A 83 11.26 4.64 -10.74
CA SER A 83 10.14 4.22 -9.89
C SER A 83 9.25 5.41 -9.50
N LEU A 84 9.83 6.52 -9.04
CA LEU A 84 9.03 7.69 -8.67
C LEU A 84 8.35 8.32 -9.89
N HIS A 85 9.06 8.41 -11.01
CA HIS A 85 8.56 8.98 -12.25
C HIS A 85 7.31 8.24 -12.78
N ILE A 86 7.35 6.91 -12.78
CA ILE A 86 6.25 6.05 -13.22
C ILE A 86 5.07 6.18 -12.25
N MET A 87 5.32 6.07 -10.94
CA MET A 87 4.25 6.09 -9.95
C MET A 87 3.53 7.45 -9.87
N CYS A 88 4.26 8.56 -10.05
CA CYS A 88 3.70 9.91 -10.11
C CYS A 88 2.78 10.15 -11.32
N HIS A 89 2.58 9.17 -12.21
CA HIS A 89 1.48 9.21 -13.16
C HIS A 89 0.12 9.21 -12.45
N ILE A 90 0.01 8.54 -11.30
CA ILE A 90 -1.22 8.51 -10.52
C ILE A 90 -1.15 9.63 -9.45
N PRO A 91 -2.12 10.58 -9.42
CA PRO A 91 -2.04 11.78 -8.57
C PRO A 91 -1.80 11.55 -7.08
N VAL A 92 -2.33 10.46 -6.51
CA VAL A 92 -2.12 10.14 -5.09
C VAL A 92 -0.64 9.93 -4.77
N PHE A 93 0.15 9.37 -5.70
CA PHE A 93 1.59 9.20 -5.49
C PHE A 93 2.33 10.53 -5.61
N CYS A 94 1.85 11.50 -6.39
CA CYS A 94 2.40 12.85 -6.36
C CYS A 94 2.23 13.47 -4.97
N TRP A 95 1.07 13.28 -4.33
CA TRP A 95 0.82 13.75 -2.98
C TRP A 95 1.70 13.05 -1.93
N ILE A 96 1.81 11.72 -1.98
CA ILE A 96 2.71 10.95 -1.10
C ILE A 96 4.15 11.42 -1.29
N THR A 97 4.61 11.53 -2.54
CA THR A 97 5.97 11.94 -2.86
C THR A 97 6.28 13.35 -2.40
N ALA A 98 5.36 14.29 -2.62
CA ALA A 98 5.53 15.65 -2.11
C ALA A 98 5.60 15.67 -0.58
N THR A 99 4.73 14.92 0.09
CA THR A 99 4.68 14.86 1.57
C THR A 99 5.99 14.32 2.15
N VAL A 100 6.52 13.24 1.57
CA VAL A 100 7.78 12.62 2.00
C VAL A 100 8.97 13.50 1.72
N LEU A 101 9.12 14.00 0.48
CA LEU A 101 10.29 14.80 0.11
C LEU A 101 10.31 16.14 0.84
N GLU A 102 9.15 16.70 1.20
CA GLU A 102 9.09 17.90 2.04
C GLU A 102 9.69 17.66 3.44
N ASP A 103 9.33 16.57 4.11
CA ASP A 103 9.86 16.22 5.44
C ASP A 103 11.36 15.89 5.37
N VAL A 104 11.77 15.08 4.39
CA VAL A 104 13.16 14.66 4.23
C VAL A 104 14.08 15.86 3.94
N LEU A 105 13.64 16.81 3.09
CA LEU A 105 14.43 18.01 2.78
C LEU A 105 14.51 19.00 3.94
N LYS A 106 13.49 19.06 4.81
CA LYS A 106 13.51 19.91 6.02
C LYS A 106 14.44 19.35 7.11
N THR A 107 14.51 18.03 7.22
CA THR A 107 15.17 17.36 8.35
C THR A 107 16.58 16.86 8.05
N ARG A 108 16.99 16.74 6.78
CA ARG A 108 18.35 16.31 6.42
C ARG A 108 19.25 17.48 6.00
N GLU A 109 20.39 17.62 6.68
CA GLU A 109 21.50 18.51 6.29
C GLU A 109 22.45 17.87 5.24
N GLY A 110 22.03 16.80 4.57
CA GLY A 110 22.81 16.06 3.59
C GLY A 110 22.49 14.57 3.61
N GLY A 111 22.15 13.99 2.46
CA GLY A 111 21.84 12.57 2.29
C GLY A 111 21.07 12.31 1.00
N GLU A 112 21.12 11.07 0.48
CA GLU A 112 20.39 10.71 -0.74
C GLU A 112 18.87 10.72 -0.50
N LEU A 113 18.12 11.33 -1.41
CA LEU A 113 16.66 11.30 -1.36
C LEU A 113 16.15 9.88 -1.68
N PRO A 114 15.01 9.45 -1.10
CA PRO A 114 14.50 8.11 -1.32
C PRO A 114 14.25 7.81 -2.80
N LYS A 115 14.75 6.68 -3.29
CA LYS A 115 14.73 6.37 -4.73
C LYS A 115 13.68 5.32 -5.08
N ILE A 116 13.50 4.33 -4.21
CA ILE A 116 12.59 3.20 -4.45
C ILE A 116 11.25 3.40 -3.73
N LEU A 117 10.22 2.69 -4.19
CA LEU A 117 8.87 2.90 -3.69
C LEU A 117 8.74 2.48 -2.22
N THR A 118 9.39 1.40 -1.84
CA THR A 118 9.35 0.90 -0.46
C THR A 118 9.93 1.91 0.52
N GLU A 119 11.08 2.50 0.17
CA GLU A 119 11.73 3.54 0.97
C GLU A 119 10.82 4.77 1.13
N MET A 120 10.17 5.20 0.04
CA MET A 120 9.17 6.28 0.09
C MET A 120 8.04 5.98 1.06
N TYR A 121 7.52 4.74 1.08
CA TYR A 121 6.40 4.37 1.94
C TYR A 121 6.80 4.20 3.41
N ILE A 122 8.03 3.75 3.68
CA ILE A 122 8.59 3.76 5.03
C ILE A 122 8.68 5.20 5.55
N HIS A 123 9.24 6.11 4.75
CA HIS A 123 9.28 7.53 5.11
C HIS A 123 7.89 8.13 5.24
N PHE A 124 6.94 7.73 4.38
CA PHE A 124 5.55 8.19 4.48
C PHE A 124 4.95 7.81 5.83
N LEU A 125 5.12 6.56 6.30
CA LEU A 125 4.67 6.19 7.64
C LEU A 125 5.34 7.01 8.74
N VAL A 126 6.65 7.26 8.64
CA VAL A 126 7.36 8.10 9.61
C VAL A 126 6.74 9.50 9.67
N VAL A 127 6.48 10.12 8.52
CA VAL A 127 5.82 11.44 8.44
C VAL A 127 4.44 11.40 9.07
N GLN A 128 3.63 10.38 8.77
CA GLN A 128 2.28 10.25 9.34
C GLN A 128 2.33 10.05 10.86
N SER A 129 3.27 9.25 11.37
CA SER A 129 3.49 9.08 12.82
C SER A 129 3.87 10.40 13.51
N LYS A 130 4.80 11.18 12.92
CA LYS A 130 5.17 12.51 13.44
C LYS A 130 3.97 13.47 13.47
N VAL A 131 3.22 13.55 12.35
CA VAL A 131 2.03 14.40 12.25
C VAL A 131 1.01 14.04 13.31
N LYS A 132 0.82 12.75 13.58
CA LYS A 132 -0.08 12.25 14.61
C LYS A 132 0.39 12.68 16.02
N ILE A 133 1.68 12.52 16.33
CA ILE A 133 2.26 12.94 17.61
C ILE A 133 2.05 14.44 17.86
N VAL A 134 2.40 15.28 16.88
CA VAL A 134 2.34 16.75 17.03
C VAL A 134 0.91 17.27 17.10
N LYS A 135 0.00 16.73 16.26
CA LYS A 135 -1.37 17.28 16.16
C LYS A 135 -2.33 16.77 17.23
N TYR A 136 -2.11 15.58 17.77
CA TYR A 136 -3.11 14.89 18.60
C TYR A 136 -2.58 14.40 19.93
N ASP A 137 -1.33 13.96 19.99
CA ASP A 137 -0.74 13.48 21.25
C ASP A 137 -0.09 14.63 22.07
N GLY A 138 -0.04 15.85 21.51
CA GLY A 138 0.53 17.04 22.16
C GLY A 138 2.06 17.00 22.31
N GLY A 139 2.71 16.09 21.61
CA GLY A 139 4.17 15.89 21.63
C GLY A 139 4.92 16.87 20.72
N ALA A 140 6.25 16.87 20.83
CA ALA A 140 7.12 17.68 19.98
C ALA A 140 7.52 16.90 18.71
N GLU A 141 7.86 17.62 17.64
CA GLU A 141 8.36 16.99 16.39
C GLU A 141 9.68 16.21 16.60
N THR A 142 10.40 16.52 17.67
CA THR A 142 11.62 15.82 18.10
C THR A 142 11.37 14.50 18.81
N ASP A 143 10.13 14.18 19.16
CA ASP A 143 9.81 12.95 19.89
C ASP A 143 10.07 11.71 19.03
N PRO A 144 10.41 10.57 19.65
CA PRO A 144 10.59 9.32 18.92
C PRO A 144 9.31 8.96 18.15
N HIS A 145 9.41 8.97 16.83
CA HIS A 145 8.29 8.62 15.95
C HIS A 145 7.79 7.17 16.14
N TRP A 146 8.59 6.29 16.78
CA TRP A 146 8.22 4.91 17.14
C TRP A 146 7.95 4.73 18.65
N SER A 147 6.98 5.46 19.19
CA SER A 147 6.46 5.22 20.54
C SER A 147 5.78 3.84 20.66
N PRO A 148 5.66 3.24 21.85
CA PRO A 148 4.93 1.98 22.05
C PRO A 148 3.51 2.02 21.46
N GLU A 149 2.82 3.14 21.59
CA GLU A 149 1.46 3.36 21.09
C GLU A 149 1.44 3.40 19.55
N SER A 150 2.37 4.13 18.94
CA SER A 150 2.49 4.19 17.48
C SER A 150 2.88 2.85 16.88
N ARG A 151 3.76 2.07 17.53
CA ARG A 151 4.10 0.70 17.09
C ARG A 151 2.88 -0.20 17.12
N LYS A 152 2.17 -0.24 18.24
CA LYS A 152 0.94 -1.03 18.37
C LYS A 152 -0.10 -0.65 17.31
N MET A 153 -0.24 0.65 17.01
CA MET A 153 -1.15 1.10 15.97
C MET A 153 -0.73 0.60 14.59
N ILE A 154 0.55 0.72 14.22
CA ILE A 154 1.05 0.22 12.93
C ILE A 154 0.90 -1.30 12.81
N GLU A 155 1.13 -2.05 13.90
CA GLU A 155 0.90 -3.49 13.95
C GLU A 155 -0.57 -3.83 13.68
N SER A 156 -1.50 -3.17 14.37
CA SER A 156 -2.93 -3.40 14.18
C SER A 156 -3.42 -2.97 12.79
N LEU A 157 -2.95 -1.84 12.26
CA LEU A 157 -3.27 -1.39 10.89
C LEU A 157 -2.69 -2.35 9.84
N GLY A 158 -1.49 -2.86 10.06
CA GLY A 158 -0.86 -3.86 9.20
C GLY A 158 -1.64 -5.18 9.18
N LYS A 159 -2.09 -5.64 10.35
CA LYS A 159 -2.95 -6.83 10.47
C LYS A 159 -4.26 -6.63 9.69
N LEU A 160 -4.95 -5.51 9.92
CA LEU A 160 -6.18 -5.17 9.21
C LEU A 160 -5.95 -5.13 7.69
N ALA A 161 -4.88 -4.46 7.25
CA ALA A 161 -4.56 -4.34 5.85
C ALA A 161 -4.35 -5.70 5.19
N PHE A 162 -3.65 -6.61 5.86
CA PHE A 162 -3.40 -7.97 5.37
C PHE A 162 -4.69 -8.80 5.30
N GLU A 163 -5.49 -8.85 6.36
CA GLU A 163 -6.73 -9.62 6.40
C GLU A 163 -7.75 -9.12 5.36
N GLN A 164 -7.89 -7.80 5.20
CA GLN A 164 -8.79 -7.24 4.21
C GLN A 164 -8.26 -7.40 2.78
N LEU A 165 -6.93 -7.37 2.58
CA LEU A 165 -6.32 -7.67 1.28
C LEU A 165 -6.57 -9.13 0.85
N GLN A 166 -6.51 -10.08 1.79
CA GLN A 166 -6.84 -11.49 1.51
C GLN A 166 -8.30 -11.70 1.12
N LYS A 167 -9.20 -10.87 1.65
CA LYS A 167 -10.64 -10.88 1.34
C LYS A 167 -11.02 -10.07 0.09
N ASP A 168 -10.05 -9.40 -0.57
CA ASP A 168 -10.27 -8.40 -1.64
C ASP A 168 -11.23 -7.26 -1.22
N ASN A 169 -11.18 -6.89 0.07
CA ASN A 169 -11.98 -5.83 0.64
C ASN A 169 -11.21 -4.50 0.66
N LEU A 170 -11.83 -3.47 0.08
CA LEU A 170 -11.34 -2.08 0.13
C LEU A 170 -12.05 -1.24 1.19
N ILE A 171 -13.24 -1.68 1.60
CA ILE A 171 -14.09 -1.04 2.59
C ILE A 171 -14.33 -2.05 3.70
N PHE A 172 -14.18 -1.60 4.94
CA PHE A 172 -14.37 -2.42 6.13
C PHE A 172 -15.14 -1.62 7.20
N TYR A 173 -15.67 -2.32 8.20
CA TYR A 173 -16.63 -1.82 9.17
C TYR A 173 -16.02 -1.75 10.57
N GLU A 174 -16.74 -1.15 11.52
CA GLU A 174 -16.32 -1.07 12.93
C GLU A 174 -15.92 -2.45 13.50
N SER A 175 -16.63 -3.52 13.14
CA SER A 175 -16.31 -4.88 13.56
C SER A 175 -14.91 -5.32 13.13
N ASP A 176 -14.52 -5.06 11.87
CA ASP A 176 -13.21 -5.42 11.34
C ASP A 176 -12.09 -4.67 12.10
N LEU A 177 -12.32 -3.40 12.46
CA LEU A 177 -11.38 -2.64 13.28
C LEU A 177 -11.22 -3.25 14.67
N THR A 178 -12.33 -3.59 15.33
CA THR A 178 -12.28 -4.16 16.68
C THR A 178 -11.59 -5.52 16.73
N GLU A 179 -11.77 -6.37 15.71
CA GLU A 179 -11.09 -7.67 15.56
C GLU A 179 -9.57 -7.53 15.41
N CYS A 180 -9.13 -6.42 14.82
CA CYS A 180 -7.71 -6.04 14.72
C CYS A 180 -7.18 -5.29 15.95
N GLY A 181 -8.00 -5.11 16.99
CA GLY A 181 -7.62 -4.39 18.21
C GLY A 181 -7.46 -2.88 18.01
N ILE A 182 -8.10 -2.32 16.98
CA ILE A 182 -8.04 -0.90 16.65
C ILE A 182 -9.18 -0.17 17.38
N ASP A 183 -8.82 0.78 18.23
CA ASP A 183 -9.80 1.75 18.74
C ASP A 183 -10.18 2.71 17.60
N ILE A 184 -11.47 2.76 17.27
CA ILE A 184 -12.04 3.63 16.23
C ILE A 184 -11.62 5.09 16.44
N ARG A 185 -11.61 5.57 17.69
CA ARG A 185 -11.20 6.96 17.99
C ARG A 185 -9.72 7.19 17.69
N ALA A 186 -8.88 6.20 17.95
CA ALA A 186 -7.45 6.27 17.64
C ALA A 186 -7.17 6.12 16.13
N ALA A 187 -7.98 5.33 15.41
CA ALA A 187 -7.86 5.14 13.97
C ALA A 187 -8.17 6.42 13.19
N SER A 188 -9.23 7.15 13.58
CA SER A 188 -9.63 8.41 12.93
C SER A 188 -8.57 9.51 13.01
N VAL A 189 -7.57 9.36 13.90
CA VAL A 189 -6.44 10.28 14.05
C VAL A 189 -5.37 10.06 12.97
N TYR A 190 -5.28 8.86 12.39
CA TYR A 190 -4.33 8.51 11.32
C TYR A 190 -4.85 8.91 9.92
N SER A 191 -5.38 10.12 9.78
CA SER A 191 -6.08 10.61 8.58
C SER A 191 -5.29 10.50 7.26
N GLY A 192 -3.95 10.51 7.29
CA GLY A 192 -3.13 10.34 6.09
C GLY A 192 -2.87 8.88 5.67
N VAL A 193 -3.23 7.90 6.50
CA VAL A 193 -3.12 6.46 6.22
C VAL A 193 -4.51 5.84 6.06
N PHE A 194 -5.46 6.36 6.83
CA PHE A 194 -6.75 5.77 7.11
C PHE A 194 -7.84 6.83 6.99
N THR A 195 -8.94 6.54 6.30
CA THR A 195 -10.07 7.48 6.14
C THR A 195 -11.36 6.84 6.64
N GLN A 196 -12.06 7.58 7.49
CA GLN A 196 -13.44 7.28 7.87
C GLN A 196 -14.38 7.96 6.86
N VAL A 197 -15.26 7.19 6.24
CA VAL A 197 -16.31 7.69 5.34
C VAL A 197 -17.65 7.56 6.05
N PHE A 198 -18.35 8.67 6.23
CA PHE A 198 -19.70 8.66 6.80
C PHE A 198 -20.71 8.25 5.73
N ARG A 199 -21.51 7.20 5.99
CA ARG A 199 -22.82 7.06 5.35
C ARG A 199 -23.86 7.71 6.26
N GLU A 200 -24.23 8.94 5.97
CA GLU A 200 -25.36 9.60 6.61
C GLU A 200 -26.59 9.49 5.68
N GLU A 201 -27.26 8.34 5.70
CA GLU A 201 -28.59 8.22 5.09
C GLU A 201 -29.63 8.71 6.10
N ARG A 202 -30.13 9.94 5.90
CA ARG A 202 -31.26 10.60 6.58
C ARG A 202 -31.84 9.80 7.77
N GLY A 203 -31.12 9.79 8.88
CA GLY A 203 -31.64 9.45 10.22
C GLY A 203 -31.93 7.98 10.55
N LEU A 204 -31.58 6.98 9.72
CA LEU A 204 -31.94 5.57 10.03
C LEU A 204 -30.76 4.59 10.19
N TYR A 205 -29.61 4.84 9.56
CA TYR A 205 -28.41 4.02 9.73
C TYR A 205 -27.16 4.91 9.85
N GLN A 206 -26.39 4.75 10.92
CA GLN A 206 -25.12 5.45 11.16
C GLN A 206 -23.93 4.48 11.09
N ASP A 207 -23.95 3.56 10.13
CA ASP A 207 -22.81 2.64 9.97
C ASP A 207 -21.61 3.43 9.43
N LYS A 208 -20.57 3.52 10.25
CA LYS A 208 -19.29 4.08 9.84
C LYS A 208 -18.57 3.04 8.98
N VAL A 209 -18.20 3.46 7.78
CA VAL A 209 -17.37 2.66 6.89
C VAL A 209 -15.99 3.28 6.81
N PHE A 210 -15.00 2.43 6.61
CA PHE A 210 -13.60 2.83 6.65
C PHE A 210 -12.85 2.24 5.46
N CYS A 211 -11.83 2.95 5.02
CA CYS A 211 -10.90 2.47 4.01
C CYS A 211 -9.52 3.07 4.23
N PHE A 212 -8.50 2.45 3.65
CA PHE A 212 -7.20 3.11 3.53
C PHE A 212 -7.29 4.23 2.49
N VAL A 213 -6.49 5.29 2.65
CA VAL A 213 -6.50 6.45 1.72
C VAL A 213 -6.27 6.03 0.26
N HIS A 214 -5.57 4.92 0.06
CA HIS A 214 -5.36 4.30 -1.24
C HIS A 214 -4.97 2.83 -1.07
N LEU A 215 -5.28 2.00 -2.07
CA LEU A 215 -4.94 0.56 -2.08
C LEU A 215 -3.44 0.31 -1.87
N SER A 216 -2.58 1.16 -2.41
CA SER A 216 -1.13 1.04 -2.21
C SER A 216 -0.70 1.18 -0.75
N VAL A 217 -1.43 1.94 0.07
CA VAL A 217 -1.16 2.06 1.51
C VAL A 217 -1.59 0.77 2.23
N GLN A 218 -2.71 0.18 1.83
CA GLN A 218 -3.15 -1.13 2.31
C GLN A 218 -2.13 -2.21 1.96
N GLU A 219 -1.72 -2.32 0.69
CA GLU A 219 -0.74 -3.32 0.25
C GLU A 219 0.62 -3.15 0.92
N PHE A 220 1.08 -1.91 1.12
CA PHE A 220 2.31 -1.64 1.86
C PHE A 220 2.23 -2.07 3.32
N LEU A 221 1.15 -1.70 4.02
CA LEU A 221 0.94 -2.08 5.42
C LEU A 221 0.80 -3.60 5.58
N ALA A 222 0.11 -4.26 4.64
CA ALA A 222 0.04 -5.71 4.58
C ALA A 222 1.43 -6.34 4.40
N ALA A 223 2.22 -5.85 3.44
CA ALA A 223 3.59 -6.33 3.22
C ALA A 223 4.47 -6.12 4.44
N LEU A 224 4.37 -4.95 5.09
CA LEU A 224 5.07 -4.64 6.32
C LEU A 224 4.66 -5.58 7.46
N HIS A 225 3.38 -5.87 7.63
CA HIS A 225 2.88 -6.78 8.65
C HIS A 225 3.41 -8.21 8.48
N VAL A 226 3.34 -8.74 7.25
CA VAL A 226 3.86 -10.08 6.92
C VAL A 226 5.37 -10.14 7.17
N HIS A 227 6.10 -9.11 6.71
CA HIS A 227 7.55 -9.03 6.87
C HIS A 227 7.98 -8.95 8.35
N LEU A 228 7.38 -8.03 9.13
CA LEU A 228 7.70 -7.85 10.54
C LEU A 228 7.30 -9.07 11.37
N THR A 229 6.16 -9.71 11.06
CA THR A 229 5.73 -10.94 11.74
C THR A 229 6.75 -12.06 11.51
N PHE A 230 7.18 -12.28 10.27
CA PHE A 230 8.15 -13.31 9.97
C PHE A 230 9.51 -13.05 10.62
N ILE A 231 10.04 -11.83 10.56
CA ILE A 231 11.33 -11.50 11.17
C ILE A 231 11.27 -11.61 12.71
N THR A 232 10.16 -11.17 13.32
CA THR A 232 10.04 -11.13 14.78
C THR A 232 9.71 -12.49 15.38
N THR A 233 8.80 -13.25 14.76
CA THR A 233 8.24 -14.50 15.31
C THR A 233 8.69 -15.76 14.56
N GLY A 234 9.20 -15.60 13.34
CA GLY A 234 9.50 -16.70 12.43
C GLY A 234 8.27 -17.31 11.77
N VAL A 235 7.07 -16.74 11.94
CA VAL A 235 5.82 -17.23 11.33
C VAL A 235 5.67 -16.65 9.93
N ASP A 236 5.54 -17.52 8.93
CA ASP A 236 5.18 -17.14 7.57
C ASP A 236 3.66 -17.05 7.42
N LEU A 237 3.12 -15.83 7.37
CA LEU A 237 1.68 -15.60 7.17
C LEU A 237 1.22 -15.88 5.74
N LEU A 238 2.15 -16.07 4.80
CA LEU A 238 1.81 -16.44 3.44
C LEU A 238 1.60 -17.96 3.31
N THR A 239 2.05 -18.81 4.23
CA THR A 239 1.87 -20.27 4.10
C THR A 239 0.96 -20.82 5.21
N GLU A 240 0.22 -21.89 4.91
CA GLU A 240 -0.64 -22.56 5.90
C GLU A 240 0.18 -23.40 6.90
N GLU A 241 1.40 -23.81 6.51
CA GLU A 241 2.33 -24.54 7.35
C GLU A 241 3.12 -23.58 8.25
N GLN A 242 2.72 -23.49 9.53
CA GLN A 242 3.40 -22.66 10.53
C GLN A 242 4.78 -23.23 10.90
N SER A 243 5.80 -23.02 10.06
CA SER A 243 7.19 -23.36 10.41
C SER A 243 7.82 -22.23 11.22
N THR A 244 8.06 -22.41 12.53
CA THR A 244 8.74 -21.41 13.36
C THR A 244 10.24 -21.36 13.09
N CYS A 245 10.73 -20.30 12.45
CA CYS A 245 12.15 -20.12 12.11
C CYS A 245 13.11 -19.99 13.32
N GLN A 246 12.59 -19.56 14.49
CA GLN A 246 13.42 -19.21 15.67
C GLN A 246 14.21 -20.37 16.30
N ARG A 247 13.87 -21.64 16.00
CA ARG A 247 14.55 -22.83 16.56
C ARG A 247 15.56 -23.50 15.61
N LEU A 248 15.86 -22.88 14.47
CA LEU A 248 16.68 -23.46 13.41
C LEU A 248 18.15 -23.06 13.51
N THR A 249 19.04 -23.90 12.95
CA THR A 249 20.47 -23.55 12.77
C THR A 249 20.62 -22.37 11.79
N ALA A 250 21.73 -21.64 11.83
CA ALA A 250 21.96 -20.48 10.95
C ALA A 250 21.78 -20.79 9.45
N ALA A 251 22.21 -21.98 9.00
CA ALA A 251 22.01 -22.43 7.61
C ALA A 251 20.53 -22.68 7.29
N ALA A 252 19.79 -23.30 8.21
CA ALA A 252 18.35 -23.55 8.05
C ALA A 252 17.52 -22.25 8.13
N GLN A 253 17.93 -21.27 8.94
CA GLN A 253 17.32 -19.93 8.97
C GLN A 253 17.50 -19.20 7.65
N LYS A 254 18.71 -19.23 7.06
CA LYS A 254 18.96 -18.64 5.74
C LYS A 254 18.05 -19.27 4.67
N SER A 255 17.94 -20.60 4.66
CA SER A 255 17.06 -21.30 3.73
C SER A 255 15.58 -20.94 3.95
N ALA A 256 15.12 -20.82 5.19
CA ALA A 256 13.75 -20.47 5.50
C ALA A 256 13.40 -19.04 5.03
N VAL A 257 14.29 -18.06 5.27
CA VAL A 257 14.09 -16.69 4.79
C VAL A 257 14.12 -16.63 3.26
N GLN A 258 14.95 -17.44 2.60
CA GLN A 258 14.98 -17.52 1.14
C GLN A 258 13.64 -18.05 0.61
N LEU A 259 13.14 -19.16 1.17
CA LEU A 259 11.85 -19.74 0.78
C LEU A 259 10.69 -18.77 1.03
N PHE A 260 10.74 -17.98 2.10
CA PHE A 260 9.73 -16.96 2.42
C PHE A 260 9.58 -15.89 1.33
N TYR A 261 10.68 -15.36 0.80
CA TYR A 261 10.60 -14.41 -0.31
C TYR A 261 10.24 -15.07 -1.64
N GLN A 262 10.71 -16.30 -1.87
CA GLN A 262 10.38 -17.05 -3.08
C GLN A 262 8.89 -17.42 -3.14
N SER A 263 8.29 -17.83 -2.01
CA SER A 263 6.87 -18.17 -1.92
C SER A 263 5.98 -16.96 -2.21
N ALA A 264 6.38 -15.76 -1.77
CA ALA A 264 5.69 -14.52 -2.11
C ALA A 264 5.72 -14.23 -3.62
N VAL A 265 6.87 -14.43 -4.26
CA VAL A 265 7.01 -14.27 -5.73
C VAL A 265 6.09 -15.24 -6.46
N ASP A 266 6.07 -16.51 -6.05
CA ASP A 266 5.22 -17.52 -6.68
C ASP A 266 3.73 -17.24 -6.49
N LYS A 267 3.31 -16.80 -5.29
CA LYS A 267 1.93 -16.39 -5.02
C LYS A 267 1.48 -15.21 -5.86
N ALA A 268 2.32 -14.20 -6.03
CA ALA A 268 2.00 -13.07 -6.89
C ALA A 268 1.85 -13.51 -8.35
N LEU A 269 2.71 -14.41 -8.84
CA LEU A 269 2.61 -14.96 -10.19
C LEU A 269 1.37 -15.83 -10.39
N GLN A 270 0.89 -16.52 -9.35
CA GLN A 270 -0.36 -17.30 -9.39
C GLN A 270 -1.61 -16.41 -9.33
N SER A 271 -1.49 -15.14 -8.93
CA SER A 271 -2.61 -14.22 -8.89
C SER A 271 -3.19 -13.99 -10.30
N PRO A 272 -4.52 -14.11 -10.48
CA PRO A 272 -5.15 -13.92 -11.79
C PRO A 272 -5.12 -12.45 -12.23
N ASN A 273 -5.29 -11.52 -11.29
CA ASN A 273 -5.55 -10.10 -11.58
C ASN A 273 -4.43 -9.16 -11.14
N GLY A 274 -3.25 -9.69 -10.79
CA GLY A 274 -2.12 -8.89 -10.30
C GLY A 274 -2.37 -8.22 -8.94
N GLN A 275 -3.33 -8.71 -8.15
CA GLN A 275 -3.74 -8.10 -6.87
C GLN A 275 -2.65 -8.11 -5.79
N LEU A 276 -1.57 -8.86 -6.02
CA LEU A 276 -0.42 -8.95 -5.13
C LEU A 276 0.83 -8.30 -5.75
N ASP A 277 0.70 -7.63 -6.88
CA ASP A 277 1.85 -7.11 -7.62
C ASP A 277 2.56 -6.01 -6.83
N LEU A 278 1.79 -5.04 -6.33
CA LEU A 278 2.34 -3.94 -5.55
C LEU A 278 2.69 -4.38 -4.12
N PHE A 279 1.89 -5.28 -3.52
CA PHE A 279 2.29 -6.00 -2.30
C PHE A 279 3.69 -6.63 -2.44
N LEU A 280 3.93 -7.39 -3.52
CA LEU A 280 5.21 -8.08 -3.73
C LEU A 280 6.37 -7.09 -3.85
N ARG A 281 6.18 -5.99 -4.60
CA ARG A 281 7.20 -4.94 -4.75
C ARG A 281 7.62 -4.39 -3.39
N PHE A 282 6.67 -4.04 -2.54
CA PHE A 282 6.96 -3.59 -1.18
C PHE A 282 7.65 -4.68 -0.36
N PHE A 283 7.12 -5.89 -0.44
CA PHE A 283 7.59 -7.02 0.34
C PHE A 283 9.07 -7.35 0.07
N VAL A 284 9.48 -7.41 -1.20
CA VAL A 284 10.90 -7.60 -1.54
C VAL A 284 11.74 -6.37 -1.18
N GLY A 285 11.22 -5.15 -1.36
CA GLY A 285 11.94 -3.94 -0.95
C GLY A 285 12.24 -3.90 0.54
N LEU A 286 11.34 -4.43 1.39
CA LEU A 286 11.55 -4.53 2.85
C LEU A 286 12.72 -5.46 3.22
N SER A 287 13.16 -6.34 2.30
CA SER A 287 14.34 -7.18 2.54
C SER A 287 15.66 -6.38 2.54
N LEU A 288 15.69 -5.18 1.94
CA LEU A 288 16.89 -4.35 1.88
C LEU A 288 17.36 -3.91 3.27
N GLN A 289 18.67 -3.97 3.49
CA GLN A 289 19.28 -3.55 4.75
C GLN A 289 19.00 -2.08 5.07
N THR A 290 19.05 -1.19 4.07
CA THR A 290 18.76 0.24 4.22
C THR A 290 17.34 0.48 4.74
N ASN A 291 16.36 -0.29 4.25
CA ASN A 291 14.97 -0.20 4.68
C ASN A 291 14.77 -0.77 6.09
N ARG A 292 15.49 -1.84 6.44
CA ARG A 292 15.50 -2.38 7.81
C ARG A 292 16.04 -1.38 8.82
N ASP A 293 17.07 -0.63 8.46
CA ASP A 293 17.64 0.41 9.32
C ASP A 293 16.65 1.54 9.58
N LEU A 294 15.86 1.94 8.58
CA LEU A 294 14.76 2.91 8.76
C LEU A 294 13.63 2.39 9.67
N LEU A 295 13.38 1.07 9.65
CA LEU A 295 12.36 0.40 10.44
C LEU A 295 12.85 -0.05 11.82
N ARG A 296 14.11 0.23 12.19
CA ARG A 296 14.72 -0.30 13.42
C ARG A 296 13.93 0.03 14.68
N GLY A 297 13.25 1.17 14.76
CA GLY A 297 12.41 1.51 15.92
C GLY A 297 11.08 0.75 16.01
N LEU A 298 10.63 0.10 14.92
CA LEU A 298 9.50 -0.84 14.93
C LEU A 298 9.93 -2.25 15.37
N LEU A 299 11.20 -2.61 15.16
CA LEU A 299 11.73 -3.94 15.50
C LEU A 299 12.14 -4.00 16.97
N SER A 300 11.37 -4.75 17.78
CA SER A 300 11.62 -4.91 19.21
C SER A 300 12.85 -5.76 19.54
N GLN A 301 13.34 -6.58 18.59
CA GLN A 301 14.51 -7.45 18.75
C GLN A 301 15.28 -7.59 17.43
N THR A 302 16.61 -7.55 17.50
CA THR A 302 17.55 -7.76 16.40
C THR A 302 17.64 -9.26 16.03
N GLY A 303 16.52 -9.88 15.68
CA GLY A 303 16.42 -11.31 15.34
C GLY A 303 16.34 -11.54 13.82
N CYS A 304 17.20 -12.44 13.31
CA CYS A 304 17.33 -12.87 11.90
C CYS A 304 17.76 -11.81 10.86
N CYS A 305 18.98 -11.30 11.05
CA CYS A 305 19.85 -10.99 9.90
C CYS A 305 20.21 -12.31 9.20
N LEU A 306 20.31 -12.32 7.86
CA LEU A 306 21.23 -13.16 7.04
C LEU A 306 20.76 -13.45 5.60
N LEU A 307 19.76 -12.76 5.04
CA LEU A 307 19.56 -12.86 3.58
C LEU A 307 20.37 -11.81 2.82
N THR A 308 21.16 -12.27 1.87
CA THR A 308 21.68 -11.44 0.78
C THR A 308 20.58 -11.31 -0.27
N ASN A 309 20.11 -10.08 -0.51
CA ASN A 309 19.09 -9.75 -1.53
C ASN A 309 19.37 -10.36 -2.92
N GLN A 310 20.62 -10.73 -3.19
CA GLN A 310 21.09 -11.41 -4.38
C GLN A 310 20.39 -12.74 -4.67
N GLU A 311 20.04 -13.54 -3.66
CA GLU A 311 19.38 -14.84 -3.89
C GLU A 311 17.93 -14.65 -4.35
N THR A 312 17.20 -13.74 -3.70
CA THR A 312 15.85 -13.33 -4.14
C THR A 312 15.89 -12.69 -5.53
N ALA A 313 16.85 -11.81 -5.80
CA ALA A 313 17.02 -11.20 -7.12
C ALA A 313 17.29 -12.24 -8.22
N ARG A 314 18.18 -13.21 -7.95
CA ARG A 314 18.45 -14.32 -8.89
C ARG A 314 17.20 -15.15 -9.17
N TYR A 315 16.39 -15.42 -8.15
CA TYR A 315 15.13 -16.14 -8.31
C TYR A 315 14.15 -15.36 -9.17
N ILE A 316 13.99 -14.05 -8.92
CA ILE A 316 13.13 -13.17 -9.72
C ILE A 316 13.59 -13.14 -11.17
N LYS A 317 14.90 -13.04 -11.45
CA LYS A 317 15.44 -13.08 -12.82
C LYS A 317 15.08 -14.38 -13.53
N LYS A 318 15.24 -15.53 -12.85
CA LYS A 318 14.80 -16.83 -13.41
C LYS A 318 13.30 -16.83 -13.71
N LYS A 319 12.47 -16.33 -12.79
CA LYS A 319 11.01 -16.25 -13.01
C LYS A 319 10.64 -15.33 -14.16
N ILE A 320 11.40 -14.27 -14.42
CA ILE A 320 11.19 -13.40 -15.59
C ILE A 320 11.39 -14.18 -16.89
N GLU A 321 12.40 -15.03 -16.97
CA GLU A 321 12.67 -15.89 -18.14
C GLU A 321 11.58 -16.95 -18.33
N ASP A 322 11.07 -17.50 -17.22
CA ASP A 322 10.03 -18.53 -17.23
C ASP A 322 8.60 -17.97 -17.45
N THR A 323 8.39 -16.66 -17.32
CA THR A 323 7.05 -16.04 -17.34
C THR A 323 6.69 -15.50 -18.74
N PRO A 324 5.72 -16.10 -19.45
CA PRO A 324 5.31 -15.64 -20.77
C PRO A 324 4.43 -14.38 -20.75
N CYS A 325 3.78 -14.08 -19.62
CA CYS A 325 2.90 -12.91 -19.47
C CYS A 325 3.71 -11.62 -19.32
N PRO A 326 3.62 -10.67 -20.29
CA PRO A 326 4.40 -9.44 -20.26
C PRO A 326 4.13 -8.56 -19.02
N GLU A 327 2.88 -8.51 -18.56
CA GLU A 327 2.46 -7.71 -17.40
C GLU A 327 3.11 -8.24 -16.11
N LYS A 328 3.07 -9.55 -15.90
CA LYS A 328 3.73 -10.21 -14.76
C LYS A 328 5.24 -10.07 -14.81
N SER A 329 5.84 -10.24 -15.99
CA SER A 329 7.28 -10.01 -16.21
C SER A 329 7.68 -8.56 -15.91
N MET A 330 6.86 -7.59 -16.31
CA MET A 330 7.06 -6.18 -15.99
C MET A 330 7.00 -5.92 -14.48
N ASN A 331 6.04 -6.51 -13.76
CA ASN A 331 5.99 -6.38 -12.30
C ASN A 331 7.24 -6.96 -11.61
N LEU A 332 7.73 -8.12 -12.06
CA LEU A 332 8.97 -8.71 -11.54
C LEU A 332 10.20 -7.82 -11.79
N LYS A 333 10.28 -7.12 -12.93
CA LYS A 333 11.33 -6.12 -13.19
C LYS A 333 11.24 -4.94 -12.22
N LEU A 334 10.04 -4.50 -11.87
CA LEU A 334 9.86 -3.47 -10.84
C LEU A 334 10.28 -3.97 -9.45
N CYS A 335 10.10 -5.26 -9.16
CA CYS A 335 10.61 -5.88 -7.92
C CYS A 335 12.14 -5.86 -7.86
N LEU A 336 12.83 -6.11 -8.98
CA LEU A 336 14.29 -5.98 -9.07
C LEU A 336 14.78 -4.56 -8.81
N ASN A 337 14.04 -3.55 -9.30
CA ASN A 337 14.33 -2.14 -8.98
C ASN A 337 14.23 -1.86 -7.47
N GLU A 338 13.25 -2.44 -6.77
CA GLU A 338 13.12 -2.32 -5.31
C GLU A 338 14.27 -3.01 -4.56
N LEU A 339 14.95 -3.97 -5.18
CA LEU A 339 16.15 -4.63 -4.63
C LEU A 339 17.47 -3.94 -5.01
N ASN A 340 17.42 -2.81 -5.73
CA ASN A 340 18.58 -2.14 -6.33
C ASN A 340 19.42 -3.05 -7.24
N ASP A 341 18.80 -4.06 -7.86
CA ASP A 341 19.43 -5.01 -8.77
C ASP A 341 18.94 -4.73 -10.20
N ARG A 342 19.53 -3.70 -10.83
CA ARG A 342 19.11 -3.18 -12.14
C ARG A 342 19.57 -4.02 -13.31
#